data_AF-A0A516GMN9-F1
#
_entry.id   AF-A0A516GMN9-F1
#
_cell.length_a   1.000
_cell.length_b   1.000
_cell.length_c   1.000
_cell.angle_alpha   90.00
_cell.angle_beta   90.00
_cell.angle_gamma   90.00
#
_symmetry.space_group_name_H-M   'P 1'
#
loop_
_entity.id
_entity.type
_entity.pdbx_description
1 polymer ?
#
loop_
_entity_poly.entity_id
_entity_poly.type
_entity_poly.pdbx_seq_one_letter_code
_entity_poly.pdbx_strand_id
1 'polypeptide(L)'
;MNPQDDCNTMPEIRADFHAILSEEALEKFISDMDNVACDLKTPYLASATMWQAEYTNWPFRKLNHFKAGKQILEDYIAKNPNNIEARYVRLLCQLNAPGFLNYDNIEEDRTFINTHIGTANLSEDYKQIMLFNIKKHTDN
;
A
#
# COMPACT_ATOMS: atom_id res chain seq x y z
N MET A 1 3.27 -11.39 24.55
CA MET A 1 4.03 -10.45 23.71
C MET A 1 3.57 -9.05 24.04
N ASN A 2 4.51 -8.10 24.17
CA ASN A 2 4.21 -6.71 24.51
C ASN A 2 3.74 -5.97 23.25
N PRO A 3 2.57 -5.30 23.24
CA PRO A 3 2.00 -4.69 22.03
C PRO A 3 2.83 -3.56 21.40
N GLN A 4 3.86 -3.06 22.10
CA GLN A 4 4.70 -1.94 21.65
C GLN A 4 5.95 -2.37 20.85
N ASP A 5 6.28 -3.67 20.78
CA ASP A 5 7.47 -4.19 20.07
C ASP A 5 7.17 -4.72 18.65
N ASP A 6 5.92 -4.66 18.17
CA ASP A 6 5.47 -5.33 16.94
C ASP A 6 5.78 -4.52 15.65
N CYS A 7 5.77 -3.19 15.73
CA CYS A 7 6.08 -2.32 14.59
C CYS A 7 7.56 -2.34 14.16
N ASN A 8 8.42 -3.05 14.90
CA ASN A 8 9.81 -3.26 14.51
C ASN A 8 9.94 -4.09 13.23
N THR A 9 8.88 -4.82 12.84
CA THR A 9 8.81 -5.64 11.61
C THR A 9 8.51 -4.83 10.35
N MET A 10 8.25 -3.52 10.48
CA MET A 10 7.91 -2.67 9.33
C MET A 10 8.99 -2.63 8.23
N PRO A 11 10.30 -2.64 8.51
CA PRO A 11 11.32 -2.75 7.47
C PRO A 11 11.15 -4.01 6.60
N GLU A 12 10.87 -5.15 7.23
CA GLU A 12 10.63 -6.43 6.54
C GLU A 12 9.34 -6.37 5.72
N ILE A 13 8.23 -5.88 6.31
CA ILE A 13 6.95 -5.73 5.61
C ILE A 13 7.09 -4.87 4.35
N ARG A 14 7.83 -3.76 4.44
CA ARG A 14 8.10 -2.86 3.31
C ARG A 14 8.91 -3.56 2.21
N ALA A 15 9.93 -4.32 2.60
CA ALA A 15 10.77 -5.06 1.67
C ALA A 15 9.98 -6.17 0.96
N ASP A 16 9.26 -6.98 1.72
CA ASP A 16 8.46 -8.09 1.22
C ASP A 16 7.35 -7.59 0.28
N PHE A 17 6.66 -6.50 0.65
CA PHE A 17 5.63 -5.89 -0.20
C PHE A 17 6.17 -5.51 -1.59
N HIS A 18 7.36 -4.91 -1.65
CA HIS A 18 8.00 -4.52 -2.92
C HIS A 18 8.63 -5.70 -3.68
N ALA A 19 8.73 -6.87 -3.06
CA ALA A 19 9.26 -8.09 -3.65
C ALA A 19 8.17 -9.07 -4.16
N ILE A 20 6.88 -8.72 -4.02
CA ILE A 20 5.77 -9.56 -4.52
C ILE A 20 5.80 -9.62 -6.05
N LEU A 21 6.00 -10.82 -6.60
CA LEU A 21 6.10 -11.08 -8.05
C LEU A 21 5.19 -12.23 -8.54
N SER A 22 4.49 -12.92 -7.63
CA SER A 22 3.63 -14.06 -7.95
C SER A 22 2.38 -14.10 -7.08
N GLU A 23 1.38 -14.88 -7.49
CA GLU A 23 0.17 -15.16 -6.70
C GLU A 23 0.54 -15.79 -5.34
N GLU A 24 1.42 -16.78 -5.33
CA GLU A 24 1.89 -17.44 -4.11
C GLU A 24 2.58 -16.45 -3.15
N ALA A 25 3.42 -15.55 -3.67
CA ALA A 25 4.08 -14.54 -2.85
C ALA A 25 3.05 -13.54 -2.26
N LEU A 26 2.03 -13.18 -3.05
CA LEU A 26 0.95 -12.31 -2.59
C LEU A 26 0.12 -12.96 -1.48
N GLU A 27 -0.29 -14.21 -1.67
CA GLU A 27 -1.06 -14.98 -0.68
C GLU A 27 -0.28 -15.16 0.61
N LYS A 28 1.01 -15.49 0.49
CA LYS A 28 1.92 -15.58 1.64
C LYS A 28 2.02 -14.24 2.37
N PHE A 29 2.25 -13.14 1.66
CA PHE A 29 2.34 -11.81 2.26
C PHE A 29 1.07 -11.47 3.05
N ILE A 30 -0.11 -11.71 2.47
CA ILE A 30 -1.40 -11.47 3.14
C ILE A 30 -1.52 -12.33 4.40
N SER A 31 -1.19 -13.63 4.32
CA SER A 31 -1.26 -14.53 5.47
C SER A 31 -0.29 -14.16 6.59
N ASP A 32 0.90 -13.67 6.25
CA ASP A 32 1.89 -13.25 7.26
C ASP A 32 1.39 -12.04 8.05
N MET A 33 0.58 -11.17 7.43
CA MET A 33 0.02 -10.01 8.12
C MET A 33 -0.88 -10.41 9.29
N ASP A 34 -1.55 -11.57 9.31
CA ASP A 34 -2.42 -11.97 10.42
C ASP A 34 -1.69 -12.04 11.77
N ASN A 35 -0.36 -12.24 11.75
CA ASN A 35 0.47 -12.36 12.94
C ASN A 35 1.13 -11.04 13.38
N VAL A 36 0.91 -9.95 12.66
CA VAL A 36 1.48 -8.62 12.94
C VAL A 36 0.43 -7.76 13.64
N ALA A 37 0.64 -7.34 14.89
CA ALA A 37 -0.32 -6.47 15.60
C ALA A 37 -0.13 -4.98 15.28
N CYS A 38 0.94 -4.60 14.57
CA CYS A 38 1.19 -3.21 14.20
C CYS A 38 0.19 -2.68 13.15
N ASP A 39 -0.52 -1.61 13.48
CA ASP A 39 -1.50 -0.99 12.56
C ASP A 39 -0.84 -0.30 11.35
N LEU A 40 0.47 0.02 11.42
CA LEU A 40 1.21 0.56 10.27
C LEU A 40 1.29 -0.42 9.08
N LYS A 41 1.04 -1.72 9.30
CA LYS A 41 0.93 -2.70 8.21
C LYS A 41 -0.32 -2.51 7.35
N THR A 42 -1.36 -1.87 7.88
CA THR A 42 -2.72 -1.87 7.33
C THR A 42 -2.77 -1.37 5.87
N PRO A 43 -2.05 -0.30 5.48
CA PRO A 43 -2.02 0.11 4.07
C PRO A 43 -1.48 -0.98 3.14
N TYR A 44 -0.41 -1.67 3.52
CA TYR A 44 0.21 -2.72 2.73
C TYR A 44 -0.71 -3.92 2.57
N LEU A 45 -1.34 -4.37 3.67
CA LEU A 45 -2.37 -5.42 3.62
C LEU A 45 -3.54 -5.03 2.73
N ALA A 46 -4.01 -3.78 2.82
CA ALA A 46 -5.12 -3.29 2.01
C ALA A 46 -4.77 -3.29 0.52
N SER A 47 -3.57 -2.82 0.13
CA SER A 47 -3.09 -2.89 -1.25
C SER A 47 -2.93 -4.32 -1.75
N ALA A 48 -2.34 -5.21 -0.94
CA ALA A 48 -2.20 -6.62 -1.27
C ALA A 48 -3.58 -7.28 -1.51
N THR A 49 -4.57 -6.93 -0.68
CA THR A 49 -5.97 -7.35 -0.87
C THR A 49 -6.54 -6.86 -2.19
N MET A 50 -6.24 -5.62 -2.61
CA MET A 50 -6.63 -5.14 -3.94
C MET A 50 -5.93 -5.92 -5.06
N TRP A 51 -4.64 -6.23 -4.91
CA TRP A 51 -3.83 -6.96 -5.89
C TRP A 51 -4.31 -8.39 -6.15
N GLN A 52 -5.08 -9.00 -5.25
CA GLN A 52 -5.73 -10.29 -5.52
C GLN A 52 -6.63 -10.24 -6.78
N ALA A 53 -7.09 -9.05 -7.17
CA ALA A 53 -7.81 -8.85 -8.43
C ALA A 53 -7.00 -9.20 -9.68
N GLU A 54 -5.67 -9.10 -9.66
CA GLU A 54 -4.82 -9.45 -10.79
C GLU A 54 -4.81 -10.96 -11.07
N TYR A 55 -4.84 -11.77 -10.01
CA TYR A 55 -4.77 -13.24 -10.11
C TYR A 55 -6.16 -13.92 -10.16
N THR A 56 -7.25 -13.17 -10.02
CA THR A 56 -8.61 -13.73 -9.97
C THR A 56 -9.31 -13.75 -11.32
N ASN A 57 -9.65 -14.89 -11.91
CA ASN A 57 -10.26 -14.92 -13.26
C ASN A 57 -11.70 -14.34 -13.39
N TRP A 58 -12.46 -14.24 -12.29
CA TRP A 58 -13.87 -13.83 -12.34
C TRP A 58 -14.05 -12.32 -12.13
N PRO A 59 -14.63 -11.56 -13.08
CA PRO A 59 -14.72 -10.10 -13.00
C PRO A 59 -15.39 -9.57 -11.72
N PHE A 60 -16.46 -10.22 -11.27
CA PHE A 60 -17.13 -9.85 -10.01
C PHE A 60 -16.23 -10.05 -8.80
N ARG A 61 -15.45 -11.15 -8.77
CA ARG A 61 -14.51 -11.41 -7.68
C ARG A 61 -13.33 -10.45 -7.72
N LYS A 62 -12.78 -10.14 -8.91
CA LYS A 62 -11.77 -9.08 -9.09
C LYS A 62 -12.24 -7.77 -8.46
N LEU A 63 -13.46 -7.35 -8.82
CA LEU A 63 -14.05 -6.13 -8.30
C LEU A 63 -14.25 -6.17 -6.77
N ASN A 64 -14.63 -7.32 -6.22
CA ASN A 64 -14.78 -7.49 -4.78
C ASN A 64 -13.45 -7.37 -4.03
N HIS A 65 -12.38 -8.01 -4.52
CA HIS A 65 -11.04 -7.88 -3.95
C HIS A 65 -10.57 -6.42 -3.94
N PHE A 66 -10.70 -5.75 -5.09
CA PHE A 66 -10.36 -4.34 -5.22
C PHE A 66 -11.16 -3.46 -4.26
N LYS A 67 -12.49 -3.61 -4.20
CA LYS A 67 -13.35 -2.83 -3.31
C LYS A 67 -13.07 -3.09 -1.83
N ALA A 68 -12.81 -4.34 -1.45
CA ALA A 68 -12.51 -4.71 -0.08
C ALA A 68 -11.20 -4.04 0.39
N GLY A 69 -10.12 -4.19 -0.39
CA GLY A 69 -8.85 -3.52 -0.10
C GLY A 69 -9.00 -2.00 -0.11
N LYS A 70 -9.69 -1.42 -1.09
CA LYS A 70 -9.93 0.02 -1.18
C LYS A 70 -10.62 0.55 0.07
N GLN A 71 -11.68 -0.12 0.54
CA GLN A 71 -12.40 0.28 1.73
C GLN A 71 -11.48 0.30 2.97
N ILE A 72 -10.67 -0.74 3.17
CA ILE A 72 -9.71 -0.82 4.28
C ILE A 72 -8.72 0.33 4.23
N LEU A 73 -8.17 0.63 3.04
CA LEU A 73 -7.19 1.69 2.87
C LEU A 73 -7.79 3.08 3.13
N GLU A 74 -8.97 3.35 2.59
CA GLU A 74 -9.66 4.63 2.78
C GLU A 74 -10.06 4.84 4.25
N ASP A 75 -10.55 3.80 4.93
CA ASP A 75 -10.87 3.87 6.37
C ASP A 75 -9.62 4.14 7.23
N TYR A 76 -8.48 3.55 6.85
CA TYR A 76 -7.22 3.80 7.53
C TYR A 76 -6.74 5.24 7.30
N ILE A 77 -6.80 5.75 6.07
CA ILE A 77 -6.41 7.13 5.72
C ILE A 77 -7.33 8.15 6.39
N ALA A 78 -8.63 7.88 6.48
CA ALA A 78 -9.57 8.76 7.17
C ALA A 78 -9.22 8.95 8.66
N LYS A 79 -8.69 7.90 9.31
CA LYS A 79 -8.21 7.96 10.70
C LYS A 79 -6.80 8.51 10.82
N ASN A 80 -5.96 8.29 9.80
CA ASN A 80 -4.55 8.63 9.77
C ASN A 80 -4.19 9.51 8.56
N PRO A 81 -4.80 10.71 8.42
CA PRO A 81 -4.73 11.49 7.17
C PRO A 81 -3.31 11.92 6.78
N ASN A 82 -2.41 12.01 7.77
CA ASN A 82 -1.01 12.41 7.61
C ASN A 82 -0.04 11.23 7.50
N ASN A 83 -0.53 9.98 7.45
CA ASN A 83 0.33 8.81 7.29
C ASN A 83 0.84 8.76 5.84
N ILE A 84 2.13 9.08 5.66
CA ILE A 84 2.75 9.16 4.34
C ILE A 84 2.82 7.82 3.61
N GLU A 85 3.00 6.71 4.34
CA GLU A 85 3.03 5.36 3.76
C GLU A 85 1.66 4.97 3.23
N ALA A 86 0.58 5.32 3.93
CA ALA A 86 -0.78 5.06 3.46
C ALA A 86 -1.12 5.84 2.18
N ARG A 87 -0.72 7.12 2.12
CA ARG A 87 -0.87 7.97 0.92
C ARG A 87 -0.04 7.43 -0.25
N TYR A 88 1.18 6.99 0.02
CA TYR A 88 2.04 6.35 -0.96
C TYR A 88 1.46 5.05 -1.51
N VAL A 89 1.00 4.16 -0.64
CA VAL A 89 0.38 2.89 -1.05
C VAL A 89 -0.89 3.16 -1.86
N ARG A 90 -1.72 4.13 -1.43
CA ARG A 90 -2.90 4.54 -2.21
C ARG A 90 -2.53 5.05 -3.60
N LEU A 91 -1.51 5.90 -3.70
CA LEU A 91 -0.99 6.37 -4.98
C LEU A 91 -0.58 5.20 -5.89
N LEU A 92 0.15 4.20 -5.37
CA LEU A 92 0.52 3.01 -6.14
C LEU A 92 -0.71 2.22 -6.62
N CYS A 93 -1.72 2.03 -5.77
CA CYS A 93 -2.96 1.35 -6.19
C CYS A 93 -3.67 2.12 -7.32
N GLN A 94 -3.78 3.45 -7.19
CA GLN A 94 -4.48 4.31 -8.16
C GLN A 94 -3.79 4.31 -9.52
N LEU A 95 -2.45 4.37 -9.54
CA LEU A 95 -1.66 4.36 -10.78
C LEU A 95 -1.79 3.05 -11.57
N ASN A 96 -2.16 1.95 -10.91
CA ASN A 96 -2.39 0.65 -11.53
C ASN A 96 -3.89 0.33 -11.74
N ALA A 97 -4.79 1.13 -11.18
CA ALA A 97 -6.23 0.88 -11.25
C ALA A 97 -6.79 1.30 -12.63
N PRO A 98 -7.71 0.52 -13.22
CA PRO A 98 -8.45 0.95 -14.41
C PRO A 98 -9.24 2.24 -14.17
N GLY A 99 -9.18 3.19 -15.11
CA GLY A 99 -9.81 4.52 -14.97
C GLY A 99 -11.33 4.49 -14.73
N PHE A 100 -12.06 3.45 -15.16
CA PHE A 100 -13.50 3.32 -14.91
C PHE A 100 -13.86 3.13 -13.43
N LEU A 101 -12.87 2.80 -12.57
CA LEU A 101 -13.07 2.67 -11.12
C LEU A 101 -13.08 4.02 -10.39
N ASN A 102 -12.75 5.12 -11.08
CA ASN A 102 -12.75 6.49 -10.57
C ASN A 102 -12.04 6.60 -9.20
N TYR A 103 -10.85 6.02 -9.11
CA TYR A 103 -10.01 6.09 -7.91
C TYR A 103 -8.96 7.17 -8.11
N ASP A 104 -9.34 8.41 -7.85
CA ASP A 104 -8.66 9.59 -8.39
C ASP A 104 -8.28 10.63 -7.31
N ASN A 105 -7.32 10.26 -6.48
CA ASN A 105 -6.60 11.12 -5.54
C ASN A 105 -5.10 11.22 -5.91
N ILE A 106 -4.75 10.93 -7.16
CA ILE A 106 -3.34 10.79 -7.62
C ILE A 106 -2.54 12.06 -7.33
N GLU A 107 -3.04 13.23 -7.75
CA GLU A 107 -2.33 14.50 -7.59
C GLU A 107 -2.29 14.99 -6.14
N GLU A 108 -3.34 14.69 -5.37
CA GLU A 108 -3.38 14.96 -3.92
C GLU A 108 -2.30 14.18 -3.20
N ASP A 109 -2.24 12.85 -3.40
CA ASP A 109 -1.28 11.98 -2.74
C ASP A 109 0.15 12.29 -3.19
N ARG A 110 0.37 12.53 -4.49
CA ARG A 110 1.68 12.92 -5.04
C ARG A 110 2.19 14.20 -4.40
N THR A 111 1.35 15.23 -4.32
CA THR A 111 1.69 16.51 -3.69
C THR A 111 2.01 16.31 -2.21
N PHE A 112 1.13 15.60 -1.49
CA PHE A 112 1.33 15.31 -0.07
C PHE A 112 2.66 14.62 0.20
N ILE A 113 2.99 13.56 -0.56
CA ILE A 113 4.23 12.81 -0.39
C ILE A 113 5.44 13.70 -0.68
N ASN A 114 5.46 14.43 -1.80
CA ASN A 114 6.59 15.29 -2.16
C ASN A 114 6.86 16.38 -1.11
N THR A 115 5.81 16.92 -0.49
CA THR A 115 5.94 17.94 0.55
C THR A 115 6.47 17.38 1.88
N HIS A 116 6.09 16.16 2.26
CA HIS A 116 6.35 15.64 3.62
C HIS A 116 7.46 14.59 3.70
N ILE A 117 7.90 14.00 2.58
CA ILE A 117 8.87 12.91 2.58
C ILE A 117 10.22 13.28 3.21
N GLY A 118 10.66 14.52 3.07
CA GLY A 118 11.91 15.00 3.66
C GLY A 118 11.93 14.89 5.19
N THR A 119 10.80 15.21 5.85
CA THR A 119 10.68 15.21 7.32
C THR A 119 10.03 13.94 7.87
N ALA A 120 9.60 13.01 7.01
CA ALA A 120 9.01 11.75 7.42
C ALA A 120 9.97 10.92 8.27
N ASN A 121 9.44 10.29 9.33
CA ASN A 121 10.18 9.37 10.20
C ASN A 121 10.33 8.00 9.53
N LEU A 122 11.07 7.96 8.43
CA LEU A 122 11.39 6.79 7.63
C LEU A 122 12.90 6.75 7.38
N SER A 123 13.46 5.57 7.14
CA SER A 123 14.85 5.47 6.70
C SER A 123 15.04 6.18 5.37
N GLU A 124 16.22 6.75 5.15
CA GLU A 124 16.52 7.45 3.90
C GLU A 124 16.37 6.50 2.70
N ASP A 125 16.84 5.25 2.83
CA ASP A 125 16.68 4.22 1.81
C ASP A 125 15.22 4.00 1.42
N TYR A 126 14.31 3.96 2.41
CA TYR A 126 12.90 3.75 2.11
C TYR A 126 12.26 4.96 1.44
N LYS A 127 12.64 6.18 1.84
CA LYS A 127 12.24 7.40 1.13
C LYS A 127 12.67 7.37 -0.34
N GLN A 128 13.90 6.92 -0.62
CA GLN A 128 14.39 6.79 -1.99
C GLN A 128 13.61 5.74 -2.80
N ILE A 129 13.26 4.61 -2.20
CA ILE A 129 12.40 3.59 -2.81
C ILE A 129 11.03 4.19 -3.19
N MET A 130 10.40 4.93 -2.27
CA MET A 130 9.11 5.57 -2.52
C MET A 130 9.20 6.54 -3.71
N LEU A 131 10.20 7.43 -3.70
CA LEU A 131 10.41 8.41 -4.77
C LEU A 131 10.72 7.75 -6.12
N PHE A 132 11.52 6.69 -6.13
CA PHE A 132 11.83 5.93 -7.34
C PHE A 132 10.57 5.31 -7.95
N ASN A 133 9.76 4.64 -7.13
CA ASN A 133 8.52 4.02 -7.58
C ASN A 133 7.51 5.04 -8.11
N ILE A 134 7.37 6.20 -7.46
CA ILE A 134 6.51 7.28 -7.95
C ILE A 134 6.97 7.79 -9.32
N LYS A 135 8.28 8.04 -9.50
CA LYS A 135 8.83 8.54 -10.77
C LYS A 135 8.59 7.59 -11.93
N LYS A 136 8.76 6.28 -11.73
CA LYS A 136 8.53 5.25 -12.76
C LYS A 136 7.15 5.33 -13.42
N HIS A 137 6.13 5.82 -12.70
CA HIS A 137 4.76 5.97 -13.20
C HIS A 137 4.45 7.37 -13.76
N THR A 138 5.42 8.29 -13.78
CA THR A 138 5.22 9.69 -14.22
C THR A 138 5.86 9.99 -15.58
N ASP A 139 6.78 9.14 -16.05
CA ASP A 139 7.55 9.32 -17.29
C ASP A 139 6.87 8.67 -18.53
N ASN A 140 5.55 8.42 -18.49
CA ASN A 140 4.76 7.93 -19.63
C ASN A 140 3.85 9.02 -20.20
#